data_AF-A0A9E0WRQ6-F1
#
_entry.id   AF-A0A9E0WRQ6-F1
#
_cell.length_a   1.000
_cell.length_b   1.000
_cell.length_c   1.000
_cell.angle_alpha   90.00
_cell.angle_beta   90.00
_cell.angle_gamma   90.00
#
_symmetry.space_group_name_H-M   'P 1'
#
loop_
_entity.id
_entity.type
_entity.pdbx_description
1 polymer ?
#
loop_
_entity_poly.entity_id
_entity_poly.type
_entity_poly.pdbx_seq_one_letter_code
_entity_poly.pdbx_strand_id
1 'polypeptide(L)'
;MAQRTVIWVILLLFVPAVVYCISVDRHGDLTIEYLSRWFIANYFYMAAPHWLMLWASILGPMPRSVMKVTLVVLNVILVLFQCWVWFFVPSRESGLAWVFYIPVWILGLCAVYAYYYFAGKQRASS
;
A
#
# COMPACT_ATOMS: atom_id res chain seq x y z
N MET A 1 -6.51 14.58 19.91
CA MET A 1 -6.76 14.43 18.44
C MET A 1 -5.59 13.79 17.67
N ALA A 2 -4.33 14.10 18.01
CA ALA A 2 -3.15 13.52 17.34
C ALA A 2 -3.03 11.99 17.52
N GLN A 3 -3.24 11.47 18.74
CA GLN A 3 -3.16 10.04 19.06
C GLN A 3 -4.06 9.16 18.18
N ARG A 4 -5.30 9.57 17.92
CA ARG A 4 -6.21 8.85 17.01
C ARG A 4 -5.64 8.76 15.60
N THR A 5 -5.03 9.82 15.08
CA THR A 5 -4.43 9.80 13.74
C THR A 5 -3.21 8.89 13.66
N VAL A 6 -2.37 8.88 14.70
CA VAL A 6 -1.21 7.99 14.78
C VAL A 6 -1.65 6.52 14.79
N ILE A 7 -2.63 6.16 15.61
CA ILE A 7 -3.20 4.80 15.65
C ILE A 7 -3.69 4.38 14.26
N TRP A 8 -4.43 5.23 13.56
CA TRP A 8 -4.91 4.94 12.21
C TRP A 8 -3.79 4.70 11.22
N VAL A 9 -2.73 5.52 11.24
CA VAL A 9 -1.58 5.34 10.35
C VAL A 9 -0.86 4.02 10.64
N ILE A 10 -0.65 3.69 11.92
CA ILE A 10 -0.05 2.42 12.32
C ILE A 10 -0.89 1.24 11.80
N LEU A 11 -2.21 1.30 11.98
CA LEU A 11 -3.11 0.26 11.48
C LEU A 11 -3.00 0.09 9.95
N LEU A 12 -2.96 1.19 9.20
CA LEU A 12 -2.84 1.14 7.75
C LEU A 12 -1.45 0.66 7.27
N LEU A 13 -0.40 0.85 8.07
CA LEU A 13 0.94 0.31 7.80
C LEU A 13 1.05 -1.18 8.15
N PHE A 14 0.18 -1.69 9.02
CA PHE A 14 0.15 -3.12 9.37
C PHE A 14 -0.52 -3.99 8.31
N VAL A 15 -1.40 -3.42 7.48
CA VAL A 15 -2.12 -4.17 6.44
C VAL A 15 -1.18 -4.91 5.46
N PRO A 16 -0.09 -4.32 4.93
CA PRO A 16 0.90 -5.06 4.14
C PRO A 16 1.47 -6.30 4.84
N ALA A 17 1.73 -6.22 6.15
CA ALA A 17 2.20 -7.38 6.92
C ALA A 17 1.15 -8.48 6.99
N VAL A 18 -0.12 -8.11 7.23
CA VAL A 18 -1.24 -9.06 7.25
C VAL A 18 -1.41 -9.73 5.88
N VAL A 19 -1.39 -8.95 4.80
CA VAL A 19 -1.50 -9.47 3.43
C VAL A 19 -0.37 -10.44 3.11
N TYR A 20 0.86 -10.12 3.51
CA TYR A 20 2.00 -11.02 3.34
C TYR A 20 1.80 -12.34 4.10
N CYS A 21 1.44 -12.30 5.39
CA CYS A 21 1.21 -13.50 6.19
C CYS A 21 0.11 -14.40 5.59
N ILE A 22 -1.00 -13.81 5.13
CA ILE A 22 -2.07 -14.56 4.45
C ILE A 22 -1.55 -15.20 3.15
N SER A 23 -0.71 -14.49 2.40
CA SER A 23 -0.14 -15.04 1.17
C SER A 23 0.79 -16.22 1.45
N VAL A 24 1.63 -16.13 2.48
CA VAL A 24 2.54 -17.22 2.87
C VAL A 24 1.76 -18.45 3.36
N ASP A 25 0.72 -18.24 4.18
CA ASP A 25 -0.19 -19.30 4.63
C ASP A 25 -0.83 -20.04 3.46
N ARG A 26 -1.34 -19.29 2.47
CA ARG A 26 -1.96 -19.85 1.27
C ARG A 26 -1.00 -20.68 0.42
N HIS A 27 0.31 -20.40 0.47
CA HIS A 27 1.33 -21.21 -0.21
C HIS A 27 1.79 -22.43 0.59
N GLY A 28 1.33 -22.59 1.84
CA GLY A 28 1.70 -23.70 2.72
C GLY A 28 3.06 -23.52 3.41
N ASP A 29 3.67 -22.34 3.28
CA ASP A 29 5.04 -22.05 3.72
C ASP A 29 5.11 -21.29 5.05
N LEU A 30 4.04 -21.31 5.86
CA LEU A 30 3.95 -20.57 7.13
C LEU A 30 4.81 -21.22 8.23
N THR A 31 6.12 -21.23 8.02
CA THR A 31 7.13 -21.67 8.97
C THR A 31 7.86 -20.47 9.56
N ILE A 32 8.30 -20.59 10.81
CA ILE A 32 9.08 -19.55 11.51
C ILE A 32 10.37 -19.25 10.73
N GLU A 33 11.01 -20.28 10.16
CA GLU A 33 12.22 -20.16 9.36
C GLU A 33 11.99 -19.31 8.11
N TYR A 34 10.92 -19.58 7.35
CA TYR A 34 10.58 -18.80 6.16
C TYR A 34 10.27 -17.34 6.49
N LEU A 35 9.41 -17.10 7.49
CA LEU A 35 9.04 -15.75 7.93
C LEU A 35 10.25 -14.96 8.41
N SER A 36 11.09 -15.53 9.28
CA SER A 36 12.28 -14.84 9.81
C SER A 36 13.27 -14.43 8.70
N ARG A 37 13.37 -15.22 7.62
CA ARG A 37 14.27 -14.94 6.52
C ARG A 37 13.72 -13.90 5.53
N TRP A 38 12.42 -13.94 5.23
CA TRP A 38 11.84 -13.20 4.10
C TRP A 38 10.83 -12.12 4.46
N PHE A 39 10.32 -12.11 5.70
CA PHE A 39 9.27 -11.18 6.11
C PHE A 39 9.67 -9.72 5.95
N ILE A 40 10.85 -9.33 6.44
CA ILE A 40 11.27 -7.93 6.46
C ILE A 40 11.33 -7.35 5.04
N ALA A 41 11.99 -8.06 4.12
CA ALA A 41 12.16 -7.60 2.75
C ALA A 41 10.81 -7.50 2.01
N ASN A 42 9.96 -8.54 2.11
CA ASN A 42 8.65 -8.54 1.46
C ASN A 42 7.70 -7.51 2.06
N TYR A 43 7.71 -7.34 3.39
CA TYR A 43 6.95 -6.30 4.05
C TYR A 43 7.33 -4.91 3.53
N PHE A 44 8.62 -4.58 3.51
CA PHE A 44 9.06 -3.28 3.03
C PHE A 44 8.77 -3.07 1.55
N TYR A 45 8.83 -4.12 0.73
CA TYR A 45 8.45 -4.04 -0.67
C TYR A 45 6.95 -3.72 -0.84
N MET A 46 6.07 -4.46 -0.16
CA MET A 46 4.62 -4.22 -0.20
C MET A 46 4.23 -2.85 0.40
N ALA A 47 4.89 -2.47 1.50
CA ALA A 47 4.65 -1.24 2.23
C ALA A 47 5.39 -0.02 1.64
N ALA A 48 6.27 -0.19 0.65
CA ALA A 48 7.07 0.88 0.06
C ALA A 48 6.28 2.15 -0.27
N PRO A 49 5.14 2.10 -1.00
CA PRO A 49 4.37 3.30 -1.28
C PRO A 49 3.76 3.94 -0.03
N HIS A 50 3.43 3.15 1.00
CA HIS A 50 2.89 3.67 2.26
C HIS A 50 3.95 4.45 3.05
N TRP A 51 5.17 3.91 3.13
CA TRP A 51 6.30 4.60 3.74
C TRP A 51 6.66 5.88 2.98
N LEU A 52 6.67 5.83 1.64
CA LEU A 52 6.87 7.02 0.81
C LEU A 52 5.85 8.12 1.13
N MET A 53 4.57 7.77 1.24
CA MET A 53 3.52 8.74 1.57
C MET A 53 3.64 9.28 2.99
N LEU A 54 4.06 8.44 3.94
CA LEU A 54 4.33 8.89 5.31
C LEU A 54 5.45 9.93 5.32
N TRP A 55 6.59 9.64 4.66
CA TRP A 55 7.70 10.59 4.54
C TRP A 55 7.30 11.88 3.84
N ALA A 56 6.56 11.78 2.73
CA ALA A 56 6.05 12.94 2.01
C ALA A 56 5.13 13.81 2.88
N SER A 57 4.37 13.21 3.81
CA SER A 57 3.50 13.95 4.72
C SER A 57 4.25 14.64 5.87
N ILE A 58 5.41 14.11 6.26
CA ILE A 58 6.26 14.69 7.31
C ILE A 58 7.09 15.84 6.75
N LEU A 59 7.63 15.65 5.54
CA LEU A 59 8.56 16.59 4.91
C LEU A 59 7.87 17.65 4.04
N GLY A 60 6.66 17.37 3.55
CA GLY A 60 5.94 18.21 2.60
C GLY A 60 4.66 18.82 3.17
N PRO A 61 4.03 19.75 2.43
CA PRO A 61 2.81 20.44 2.86
C PRO A 61 1.53 19.59 2.72
N MET A 62 1.62 18.27 2.70
CA MET A 62 0.47 17.40 2.43
C MET A 62 -0.54 17.45 3.60
N PRO A 63 -1.83 17.76 3.34
CA PRO A 63 -2.84 17.72 4.37
C PRO A 63 -3.02 16.31 4.95
N ARG A 64 -3.18 16.21 6.26
CA ARG A 64 -3.39 14.92 6.96
C ARG A 64 -4.60 14.14 6.45
N SER A 65 -5.63 14.83 5.95
CA SER A 65 -6.81 14.19 5.35
C SER A 65 -6.47 13.49 4.04
N VAL A 66 -5.71 14.16 3.16
CA VAL A 66 -5.22 13.62 1.90
C VAL A 66 -4.33 12.40 2.16
N MET A 67 -3.36 12.53 3.07
CA MET A 67 -2.47 11.41 3.45
C MET A 67 -3.27 10.16 3.87
N LYS A 68 -4.28 10.31 4.73
CA LYS A 68 -5.11 9.17 5.18
C LYS A 68 -5.83 8.51 4.02
N VAL A 69 -6.45 9.30 3.15
CA VAL A 69 -7.16 8.79 1.97
C VAL A 69 -6.18 8.06 1.05
N THR A 70 -5.00 8.62 0.81
CA THR A 70 -3.97 7.96 0.00
C THR A 70 -3.53 6.62 0.60
N LEU A 71 -3.29 6.55 1.92
CA LEU A 71 -2.94 5.29 2.59
C LEU A 71 -4.05 4.24 2.49
N VAL A 72 -5.31 4.65 2.54
CA VAL A 72 -6.45 3.73 2.32
C VAL A 72 -6.47 3.24 0.87
N VAL A 73 -6.32 4.13 -0.10
CA VAL A 73 -6.28 3.77 -1.54
C VAL A 73 -5.13 2.81 -1.83
N LEU A 74 -3.93 3.06 -1.29
CA LEU A 74 -2.79 2.17 -1.44
C LEU A 74 -3.04 0.77 -0.87
N ASN A 75 -3.72 0.68 0.28
CA ASN A 75 -4.11 -0.61 0.84
C ASN A 75 -5.14 -1.34 -0.02
N VAL A 76 -6.13 -0.63 -0.55
CA VAL A 76 -7.11 -1.20 -1.49
C VAL A 76 -6.39 -1.72 -2.73
N ILE A 77 -5.47 -0.94 -3.31
CA ILE A 77 -4.65 -1.35 -4.46
C ILE A 77 -3.85 -2.61 -4.13
N LEU A 78 -3.15 -2.66 -2.99
CA LEU A 78 -2.37 -3.82 -2.58
C LEU A 78 -3.24 -5.07 -2.45
N VAL A 79 -4.40 -4.95 -1.80
CA VAL A 79 -5.34 -6.09 -1.63
C VAL A 79 -5.88 -6.56 -2.98
N LEU A 80 -6.30 -5.64 -3.85
CA LEU A 80 -6.81 -6.00 -5.19
C LEU A 80 -5.72 -6.63 -6.05
N PHE A 81 -4.50 -6.09 -5.99
CA PHE A 81 -3.34 -6.65 -6.68
C PHE A 81 -3.02 -8.05 -6.17
N GLN A 82 -3.00 -8.26 -4.85
CA GLN A 82 -2.78 -9.57 -4.26
C GLN A 82 -3.86 -10.57 -4.66
N CYS A 83 -5.14 -10.17 -4.62
CA CYS A 83 -6.24 -11.02 -5.09
C CYS A 83 -6.04 -11.39 -6.56
N TRP A 84 -5.65 -10.44 -7.40
CA TRP A 84 -5.34 -10.73 -8.80
C TRP A 84 -4.22 -11.77 -8.94
N VAL A 85 -3.14 -11.63 -8.17
CA VAL A 85 -2.05 -12.63 -8.13
C VAL A 85 -2.56 -14.00 -7.70
N TRP A 86 -3.40 -14.08 -6.65
CA TRP A 86 -3.90 -15.35 -6.13
C TRP A 86 -4.86 -16.10 -7.05
N PHE A 87 -5.65 -15.40 -7.86
CA PHE A 87 -6.73 -16.00 -8.64
C PHE A 87 -6.43 -16.08 -10.14
N PHE A 88 -5.54 -15.24 -10.67
CA PHE A 88 -5.34 -15.11 -12.11
C PHE A 88 -3.89 -15.35 -12.56
N VAL A 89 -2.90 -15.25 -11.67
CA VAL A 89 -1.50 -15.44 -12.02
C VAL A 89 -1.06 -16.88 -11.70
N PRO A 90 -0.46 -17.62 -12.65
CA PRO A 90 0.11 -18.93 -12.37
C PRO A 90 1.19 -18.86 -11.28
N SER A 91 1.25 -19.85 -10.38
CA SER A 91 2.17 -19.83 -9.23
C SER A 91 3.64 -19.62 -9.61
N ARG A 92 4.08 -20.16 -10.76
CA ARG A 92 5.45 -20.02 -11.29
C ARG A 92 5.79 -18.59 -11.74
N GLU A 93 4.79 -17.77 -12.03
CA GLU A 93 4.92 -16.39 -12.50
C GLU A 93 4.60 -15.37 -11.39
N SER A 94 4.18 -15.83 -10.20
CA SER A 94 3.76 -14.99 -9.08
C SER A 94 4.85 -14.00 -8.64
N GLY A 95 6.11 -14.46 -8.55
CA GLY A 95 7.24 -13.60 -8.22
C GLY A 95 7.49 -12.50 -9.27
N LEU A 96 7.32 -12.82 -10.56
CA LEU A 96 7.48 -11.84 -11.64
C LEU A 96 6.31 -10.84 -11.67
N ALA A 97 5.10 -11.28 -11.34
CA ALA A 97 3.93 -10.43 -11.32
C ALA A 97 4.11 -9.22 -10.38
N TRP A 98 4.83 -9.40 -9.27
CA TRP A 98 5.16 -8.30 -8.34
C TRP A 98 5.91 -7.13 -8.98
N VAL A 99 6.60 -7.32 -10.10
CA VAL A 99 7.20 -6.20 -10.86
C VAL A 99 6.13 -5.20 -11.31
N PHE A 100 4.92 -5.68 -11.65
CA PHE A 100 3.79 -4.84 -12.02
C PHE A 100 3.16 -4.10 -10.83
N TYR A 101 3.48 -4.47 -9.59
CA TYR A 101 3.00 -3.74 -8.43
C TYR A 101 3.48 -2.28 -8.46
N ILE A 102 4.73 -2.04 -8.89
CA ILE A 102 5.33 -0.70 -9.00
C ILE A 102 4.51 0.24 -9.88
N PRO A 103 4.30 -0.03 -11.18
CA PRO A 103 3.50 0.84 -12.02
C PRO A 103 2.06 0.98 -11.51
N VAL A 104 1.47 -0.07 -10.93
CA VAL A 104 0.09 -0.02 -10.42
C VAL A 104 -0.07 0.99 -9.29
N TRP A 105 0.79 0.97 -8.26
CA TRP A 105 0.66 1.96 -7.19
C TRP A 105 1.08 3.36 -7.63
N ILE A 106 2.02 3.51 -8.57
CA ILE A 106 2.36 4.82 -9.17
C ILE A 106 1.13 5.43 -9.84
N LEU A 107 0.43 4.66 -10.67
CA LEU A 107 -0.81 5.10 -11.33
C LEU A 107 -1.89 5.47 -10.31
N GLY A 108 -2.02 4.68 -9.24
CA GLY A 108 -2.91 4.99 -8.13
C GLY A 108 -2.59 6.33 -7.46
N LEU A 109 -1.32 6.61 -7.18
CA LEU A 109 -0.88 7.89 -6.61
C LEU A 109 -1.15 9.05 -7.57
N CYS A 110 -0.86 8.88 -8.87
CA CYS A 110 -1.17 9.89 -9.89
C CYS A 110 -2.67 10.20 -9.95
N ALA A 111 -3.53 9.17 -9.87
CA ALA A 111 -4.97 9.35 -9.87
C ALA A 111 -5.46 10.13 -8.63
N VAL A 112 -4.95 9.79 -7.45
CA VAL A 112 -5.26 10.52 -6.20
C VAL A 112 -4.82 11.98 -6.31
N TYR A 113 -3.59 12.22 -6.78
CA TYR A 113 -3.08 13.57 -6.97
C TYR A 113 -3.93 14.39 -7.95
N ALA A 114 -4.24 13.82 -9.12
CA ALA A 114 -5.09 14.46 -10.12
C ALA A 114 -6.47 14.81 -9.55
N TYR A 115 -7.11 13.88 -8.84
CA TYR A 115 -8.39 14.10 -8.19
C TYR A 115 -8.36 15.32 -7.25
N TYR A 116 -7.36 15.40 -6.36
CA TYR A 116 -7.25 16.52 -5.43
C TYR A 116 -6.90 17.84 -6.12
N TYR A 117 -6.08 17.81 -7.17
CA TYR A 117 -5.75 18.98 -7.96
C TYR A 117 -7.00 19.58 -8.63
N PHE A 118 -7.79 18.75 -9.32
CA PHE A 118 -9.00 19.21 -10.00
C PHE A 118 -10.11 19.61 -9.02
N ALA A 119 -10.31 18.86 -7.94
CA ALA A 119 -11.30 19.22 -6.91
C ALA A 119 -10.94 20.52 -6.19
N GLY A 120 -9.65 20.78 -5.95
CA GLY A 120 -9.17 22.04 -5.40
C GLY A 120 -9.42 23.21 -6.34
N LYS A 121 -9.16 23.03 -7.64
CA LYS A 121 -9.41 24.05 -8.67
C LYS A 121 -10.89 24.42 -8.77
N GLN A 122 -11.80 23.44 -8.72
CA GLN A 122 -13.25 23.69 -8.78
C GLN A 122 -13.75 24.53 -7.60
N ARG A 123 -13.21 24.33 -6.40
CA ARG A 123 -13.57 25.11 -5.20
C ARG A 123 -13.05 26.55 -5.22
N ALA A 124 -11.98 26.82 -5.98
CA ALA A 124 -11.43 28.16 -6.11
C ALA A 124 -12.16 29.01 -7.16
N SER A 125 -12.95 28.37 -8.04
CA SER A 125 -13.75 29.02 -9.09
C SER A 125 -15.22 29.23 -8.73
N SER A 126 -15.67 28.76 -7.56
CA SER A 126 -17.02 28.91 -7.01
C SER A 126 -17.06 29.96 -5.91
#